data_AF-A0A4S3M4U0-F1
#
_entry.id   AF-A0A4S3M4U0-F1
#
_cell.length_a   1.000
_cell.length_b   1.000
_cell.length_c   1.000
_cell.angle_alpha   90.00
_cell.angle_beta   90.00
_cell.angle_gamma   90.00
#
_symmetry.space_group_name_H-M   'P 1'
#
loop_
_entity.id
_entity.type
_entity.pdbx_description
1 polymer ?
#
loop_
_entity_poly.entity_id
_entity_poly.type
_entity_poly.pdbx_seq_one_letter_code
_entity_poly.pdbx_strand_id
1 'polypeptide(L)' 'MSDFFYGIQYLFEEILFAPLHALRGMENWWTANTLNWIFMIIGAVAFVYWMGQLKKFNDNNEENKDITAHSYL' A
#
# COMPACT_ATOMS: atom_id res chain seq x y z
N MET A 1 -13.76 24.13 26.79
CA MET A 1 -13.86 23.60 25.41
C MET A 1 -12.50 23.62 24.70
N SER A 2 -11.74 24.71 24.75
CA SER A 2 -10.41 24.79 24.12
C SER A 2 -9.42 23.74 24.60
N ASP A 3 -9.42 23.41 25.89
CA ASP A 3 -8.49 22.43 26.48
C ASP A 3 -8.66 21.02 25.89
N PHE A 4 -9.88 20.66 25.47
CA PHE A 4 -10.13 19.39 24.79
C PHE A 4 -9.43 19.35 23.43
N PHE A 5 -9.51 20.43 22.66
CA PHE A 5 -8.85 20.53 21.35
C PHE A 5 -7.33 20.64 21.48
N TYR A 6 -6.81 21.33 22.51
CA TYR A 6 -5.37 21.32 22.81
C TYR A 6 -4.87 19.93 23.23
N GLY A 7 -5.68 19.18 23.97
CA GLY A 7 -5.37 17.78 24.29
C GLY A 7 -5.25 16.91 23.04
N ILE A 8 -6.15 17.08 22.06
CA ILE A 8 -6.06 16.40 20.76
C ILE A 8 -4.79 16.83 20.02
N GLN A 9 -4.51 18.14 19.93
CA GLN A 9 -3.31 18.65 19.27
C GLN A 9 -2.05 18.01 19.87
N TYR A 10 -1.91 18.03 21.19
CA TYR A 10 -0.77 17.45 21.89
C TYR A 10 -0.62 15.95 21.62
N LEU A 11 -1.72 15.20 21.61
CA LEU A 11 -1.70 13.78 21.29
C LEU A 11 -1.15 13.53 19.88
N PHE A 12 -1.58 14.29 18.89
CA PHE A 12 -1.15 14.05 17.51
C PHE A 12 0.26 14.59 17.24
N GLU A 13 0.52 15.86 17.55
CA GLU A 13 1.77 16.53 17.20
C GLU A 13 2.96 16.03 18.03
N GLU A 14 2.78 15.85 19.33
CA GLU A 14 3.89 15.53 20.25
C GLU A 14 4.02 14.03 20.52
N ILE A 15 2.91 13.28 20.58
CA ILE A 15 2.96 11.85 20.90
C ILE A 15 2.97 11.00 19.63
N LEU A 16 1.90 11.06 18.82
CA LEU A 16 1.73 10.15 17.69
C LEU A 16 2.69 10.47 16.53
N PHE A 17 3.02 11.75 16.31
CA PHE A 17 3.91 12.16 15.22
C PHE A 17 5.38 12.25 15.63
N ALA A 18 5.75 12.02 16.89
CA ALA A 18 7.16 11.98 17.32
C ALA A 18 8.07 11.12 16.41
N PRO A 19 7.67 9.91 15.98
CA PRO A 19 8.49 9.13 15.04
C PRO A 19 8.64 9.80 13.67
N LEU A 20 7.59 10.47 13.18
CA LEU A 20 7.62 11.20 11.90
C LEU A 20 8.51 12.45 11.99
N HIS A 21 8.53 13.12 13.13
CA HIS A 21 9.43 14.25 13.41
C HIS A 21 10.89 13.78 13.42
N ALA A 22 11.17 12.63 14.03
CA ALA A 22 12.50 12.03 14.02
C ALA A 22 12.98 11.71 12.60
N LEU A 23 12.12 11.12 11.76
CA LEU A 23 12.43 10.84 10.34
C LEU A 23 12.66 12.13 9.53
N ARG A 24 11.86 13.17 9.77
CA ARG A 24 11.99 14.47 9.12
C ARG A 24 13.32 15.16 9.45
N GLY A 25 13.84 14.97 10.66
CA GLY A 25 15.10 15.57 11.10
C GLY A 25 16.35 14.88 10.55
N MET A 26 16.22 13.79 9.79
CA MET A 26 17.35 13.05 9.23
C MET A 26 17.90 13.75 7.99
N GLU A 27 19.23 13.95 7.94
CA GLU A 27 19.90 14.51 6.76
C GLU A 27 20.06 13.48 5.62
N ASN A 28 20.17 12.19 5.96
CA ASN A 28 20.30 11.15 4.95
C ASN A 28 18.95 10.89 4.28
N TRP A 29 18.90 11.18 2.97
CA TRP A 29 17.71 10.98 2.13
C TRP A 29 17.13 9.56 2.23
N TRP A 30 17.97 8.53 2.27
CA TRP A 30 17.50 7.15 2.34
C TRP A 30 16.80 6.86 3.66
N THR A 31 17.40 7.29 4.76
CA THR A 31 16.86 7.06 6.10
C THR A 31 15.61 7.89 6.37
N ALA A 32 15.58 9.16 5.92
CA ALA A 32 14.40 10.02 5.99
C ALA A 32 13.19 9.42 5.23
N ASN A 33 13.44 8.65 4.17
CA ASN A 33 12.41 8.01 3.35
C ASN A 33 12.12 6.54 3.73
N THR A 34 12.63 6.03 4.86
CA THR A 34 12.49 4.61 5.25
C THR A 34 11.03 4.15 5.25
N LEU A 35 10.10 5.00 5.72
CA LEU A 35 8.67 4.69 5.76
C LEU A 35 8.06 4.55 4.35
N ASN A 36 8.49 5.38 3.40
CA ASN A 36 8.11 5.26 1.99
C ASN A 36 8.62 3.94 1.39
N TRP A 37 9.88 3.58 1.68
CA TRP A 37 10.46 2.31 1.24
C TRP A 37 9.68 1.11 1.77
N ILE A 38 9.29 1.12 3.04
CA ILE A 38 8.46 0.06 3.63
C ILE A 38 7.13 -0.08 2.88
N PHE A 39 6.42 1.01 2.63
CA PHE A 39 5.15 0.95 1.90
C PHE A 39 5.32 0.48 0.46
N MET A 40 6.37 0.91 -0.23
CA MET A 40 6.67 0.45 -1.59
C MET A 40 6.96 -1.06 -1.61
N ILE A 41 7.70 -1.58 -0.63
CA ILE A 41 7.98 -3.02 -0.50
C ILE A 41 6.69 -3.80 -0.25
N ILE A 42 5.85 -3.35 0.70
CA ILE A 42 4.56 -3.99 1.00
C ILE A 42 3.69 -4.03 -0.27
N GLY A 43 3.58 -2.90 -0.98
CA GLY A 43 2.83 -2.81 -2.22
C GLY A 43 3.38 -3.75 -3.31
N ALA A 44 4.71 -3.81 -3.47
CA ALA A 44 5.35 -4.70 -4.42
C ALA A 44 5.11 -6.18 -4.10
N VAL A 45 5.23 -6.57 -2.83
CA VAL A 45 4.96 -7.95 -2.38
C VAL A 45 3.49 -8.32 -2.62
N ALA A 46 2.55 -7.44 -2.26
CA ALA A 46 1.13 -7.64 -2.51
C ALA A 46 0.84 -7.77 -4.01
N PHE A 47 1.44 -6.92 -4.84
CA PHE A 47 1.31 -6.97 -6.29
C PHE A 47 1.80 -8.30 -6.87
N VAL A 48 3.01 -8.73 -6.51
CA VAL A 48 3.57 -10.02 -6.96
C VAL A 48 2.71 -11.19 -6.50
N TYR A 49 2.23 -11.17 -5.25
CA TYR A 49 1.32 -12.19 -4.75
C TYR A 49 0.05 -12.29 -5.61
N TRP A 50 -0.61 -11.17 -5.88
CA TRP A 50 -1.84 -11.15 -6.68
C TRP A 50 -1.63 -11.56 -8.13
N MET A 51 -0.53 -11.12 -8.76
CA MET A 51 -0.15 -11.59 -10.09
C MET A 51 0.07 -13.12 -10.10
N GLY A 52 0.66 -13.67 -9.04
CA GLY A 52 0.79 -15.12 -8.86
C GLY A 52 -0.56 -15.83 -8.73
N GLN A 53 -1.52 -15.25 -8.01
CA GLN A 53 -2.88 -15.81 -7.91
C GLN A 53 -3.58 -15.82 -9.27
N LEU A 54 -3.53 -14.71 -10.01
CA LEU A 54 -4.11 -14.63 -11.36
C LEU A 54 -3.51 -15.67 -12.31
N LYS A 55 -2.18 -15.85 -12.25
CA LYS A 55 -1.51 -16.89 -13.03
C LYS A 55 -2.02 -18.28 -12.69
N LYS A 56 -2.17 -18.61 -11.41
CA LYS A 56 -2.71 -19.92 -10.99
C LYS A 56 -4.09 -20.18 -11.59
N PHE A 57 -4.99 -19.21 -11.55
CA PHE A 57 -6.33 -19.36 -12.15
C PHE A 57 -6.28 -19.53 -13.66
N ASN A 58 -5.46 -18.73 -14.35
CA ASN A 58 -5.27 -18.86 -15.79
C ASN A 58 -4.71 -20.24 -16.19
N ASP A 59 -3.80 -20.79 -15.38
CA ASP A 59 -3.16 -22.08 -15.63
C ASP A 59 -4.05 -23.27 -15.21
N ASN A 60 -5.16 -23.03 -14.48
CA ASN A 60 -6.04 -24.09 -13.94
C ASN A 60 -6.97 -24.73 -15.00
N ASN A 61 -6.99 -24.24 -16.25
CA ASN A 61 -7.84 -24.75 -17.35
C ASN A 61 -9.34 -24.90 -17.03
N GLU A 62 -9.83 -24.29 -15.95
CA GLU A 62 -11.25 -24.28 -15.56
C GLU A 62 -12.05 -23.19 -16.29
N GLU A 63 -11.36 -22.28 -16.99
CA GLU A 63 -12.00 -21.17 -17.71
C GLU A 63 -12.54 -21.65 -19.07
N ASN A 64 -13.84 -21.46 -19.30
CA ASN A 64 -14.44 -21.69 -20.61
C ASN A 64 -13.99 -20.58 -21.58
N LYS A 65 -13.15 -20.94 -22.56
CA LYS A 65 -12.61 -20.04 -23.60
C LYS A 65 -13.30 -20.20 -24.95
N ASP A 66 -14.46 -20.87 -24.99
CA ASP A 66 -15.22 -21.06 -26.22
C ASP A 66 -15.69 -19.71 -26.75
N ILE A 67 -15.31 -19.43 -28.00
CA ILE A 67 -15.65 -18.19 -28.68
C ILE A 67 -17.06 -18.36 -29.25
N THR A 68 -18.06 -17.69 -28.68
CA THR A 68 -19.39 -17.61 -29.27
C THR A 68 -19.38 -16.61 -30.43
N ALA A 69 -18.76 -16.98 -31.55
CA ALA A 69 -18.86 -16.20 -32.78
C ALA A 69 -20.22 -16.49 -33.43
N HIS A 70 -21.09 -15.49 -33.52
CA HIS A 70 -22.27 -15.59 -34.37
C HIS A 70 -21.83 -15.73 -35.83
N SER A 71 -22.24 -16.81 -36.48
CA SER A 71 -22.06 -16.96 -37.93
C SER A 71 -22.92 -15.90 -38.63
N TYR A 72 -22.29 -14.95 -39.31
CA TYR A 72 -22.99 -14.01 -40.20
C TYR A 72 -23.33 -14.74 -41.51
N LEU A 73 -24.49 -15.39 -41.53
CA LEU A 73 -25.21 -15.79 -42.76
C LEU A 73 -26.53 -15.02 -42.81
#